data_AF-A0A1I8Q7E4-F1
#
_entry.id   AF-A0A1I8Q7E4-F1
#
_cell.length_a   1.000
_cell.length_b   1.000
_cell.length_c   1.000
_cell.angle_alpha   90.00
_cell.angle_beta   90.00
_cell.angle_gamma   90.00
#
_symmetry.space_group_name_H-M   'P 1'
#
loop_
_entity.id
_entity.type
_entity.pdbx_description
1 polymer ?
#
loop_
_entity_poly.entity_id
_entity_poly.type
_entity_poly.pdbx_seq_one_letter_code
_entity_poly.pdbx_strand_id
1 'polypeptide(L)'
;MESEQTNIIPNPMPDNSSSASVNNQCAVPPVVAAVPAPVAPPASVVTIPVPVVNNEGTYAYITIKGSLHDRSCQIFGLNDTELQALSKRFENGIKAVVNGVMISASPMTMMNTLAQLGYKVICSSGEAEICWTMQREI
;
A
#
# COMPACT_ATOMS: atom_id res chain seq x y z
N MET A 1 22.46 -36.53 -49.26
CA MET A 1 22.11 -35.25 -49.89
C MET A 1 21.01 -34.65 -49.04
N GLU A 2 21.38 -34.23 -47.83
CA GLU A 2 21.92 -32.91 -47.48
C GLU A 2 20.78 -31.99 -47.03
N SER A 3 20.76 -31.87 -45.71
CA SER A 3 20.12 -30.91 -44.84
C SER A 3 20.47 -29.47 -45.20
N GLU A 4 19.51 -28.56 -45.06
CA GLU A 4 19.82 -27.19 -44.69
C GLU A 4 18.89 -26.73 -43.58
N GLN A 5 19.53 -26.48 -42.44
CA GLN A 5 18.98 -26.23 -41.12
C GLN A 5 19.19 -24.73 -40.88
N THR A 6 18.11 -23.95 -40.92
CA THR A 6 18.18 -22.50 -40.68
C THR A 6 18.44 -22.25 -39.20
N ASN A 7 19.66 -21.80 -38.93
CA ASN A 7 20.25 -21.54 -37.62
C ASN A 7 19.69 -20.23 -37.04
N ILE A 8 18.73 -20.32 -36.12
CA ILE A 8 18.29 -19.17 -35.30
C ILE A 8 19.15 -19.16 -34.04
N ILE A 9 20.03 -18.17 -33.97
CA ILE A 9 20.91 -17.86 -32.83
C ILE A 9 20.03 -17.51 -31.61
N PRO A 10 20.14 -18.20 -30.46
CA PRO A 10 19.49 -17.77 -29.24
C PRO A 10 20.30 -16.64 -28.62
N ASN A 11 19.68 -15.47 -28.49
CA ASN A 11 20.20 -14.37 -27.67
C ASN A 11 20.26 -14.82 -26.20
N PRO A 12 21.38 -14.64 -25.48
CA PRO A 12 21.47 -15.04 -24.08
C PRO A 12 20.69 -14.08 -23.17
N MET A 13 19.97 -14.68 -22.22
CA MET A 13 19.27 -14.04 -21.11
C MET A 13 20.32 -13.46 -20.12
N PRO A 14 20.16 -12.23 -19.58
CA PRO A 14 20.97 -11.79 -18.46
C PRO A 14 20.43 -12.43 -17.17
N ASP A 15 21.25 -13.30 -16.58
CA ASP A 15 21.07 -13.84 -15.23
C ASP A 15 21.36 -12.71 -14.23
N ASN A 16 20.32 -12.11 -13.65
CA ASN A 16 20.49 -11.15 -12.55
C ASN A 16 19.99 -11.77 -11.24
N SER A 17 20.73 -12.79 -10.82
CA SER A 17 20.69 -13.32 -9.46
C SER A 17 21.53 -12.40 -8.56
N SER A 18 20.94 -11.31 -8.06
CA SER A 18 21.56 -10.47 -7.03
C SER A 18 20.78 -10.56 -5.72
N SER A 19 21.05 -11.63 -4.98
CA SER A 19 20.72 -11.80 -3.57
C SER A 19 21.69 -10.97 -2.71
N ALA A 20 21.31 -9.73 -2.40
CA ALA A 20 22.03 -8.93 -1.42
C ALA A 20 21.77 -9.47 0.00
N SER A 21 22.55 -10.46 0.40
CA SER A 21 22.68 -10.89 1.80
C SER A 21 23.72 -9.97 2.46
N VAL A 22 23.25 -9.00 3.24
CA VAL A 22 24.13 -8.10 3.99
C VAL A 22 24.65 -8.86 5.22
N ASN A 23 25.83 -9.48 5.08
CA ASN A 23 26.57 -10.11 6.16
C ASN A 23 27.31 -9.03 6.97
N ASN A 24 26.83 -8.73 8.19
CA ASN A 24 27.52 -7.87 9.13
C ASN A 24 28.70 -8.65 9.76
N GLN A 25 29.88 -8.55 9.15
CA GLN A 25 31.14 -8.88 9.82
C GLN A 25 31.99 -7.63 10.00
N CYS A 26 32.24 -7.31 11.27
CA CYS A 26 33.01 -6.19 11.74
C CYS A 26 34.50 -6.53 11.63
N ALA A 27 35.22 -5.87 10.71
CA ALA A 27 36.67 -5.88 10.69
C ALA A 27 37.18 -4.82 11.68
N VAL A 28 37.98 -5.23 12.66
CA VAL A 28 38.64 -4.33 13.62
C VAL A 28 39.88 -3.70 12.95
N PRO A 29 39.98 -2.36 12.84
CA PRO A 29 41.22 -1.69 12.47
C PRO A 29 42.15 -1.50 13.68
N PRO A 30 43.47 -1.32 13.48
CA PRO A 30 44.42 -1.17 14.58
C PRO A 30 44.28 0.19 15.27
N VAL A 31 44.46 0.18 16.59
CA VAL A 31 44.44 1.35 17.47
C VAL A 31 45.56 2.32 17.08
N VAL A 32 45.20 3.53 16.67
CA VAL A 32 46.11 4.68 16.58
C VAL A 32 45.55 5.81 17.44
N ALA A 33 46.48 6.42 18.18
CA ALA A 33 46.27 7.29 19.33
C ALA A 33 45.34 8.50 19.11
N ALA A 34 44.68 8.89 20.20
CA ALA A 34 43.67 9.94 20.27
C ALA A 34 44.16 11.34 19.88
N VAL A 35 43.37 12.01 19.05
CA VAL A 35 43.39 13.47 18.80
C VAL A 35 42.07 14.03 19.34
N PRO A 36 42.04 15.10 20.15
CA PRO A 36 40.78 15.63 20.65
C PRO A 36 40.03 16.37 19.53
N ALA A 37 38.85 15.86 19.18
CA ALA A 37 37.95 16.46 18.19
C ALA A 37 37.20 17.68 18.76
N PRO A 38 36.86 18.69 17.93
CA PRO A 38 36.03 19.81 18.36
C PRO A 38 34.58 19.34 18.53
N VAL A 39 33.94 19.84 19.59
CA VAL A 39 32.58 19.50 20.04
C VAL A 39 31.57 19.80 18.93
N ALA A 40 30.91 18.76 18.40
CA ALA A 40 29.79 18.90 17.47
C ALA A 40 28.56 19.48 18.19
N PRO A 41 27.81 20.42 17.58
CA PRO A 41 26.58 20.94 18.18
C PRO A 41 25.49 19.85 18.22
N PRO A 42 24.61 19.85 19.24
CA PRO A 42 23.60 18.82 19.40
C PRO A 42 22.57 18.91 18.26
N ALA A 43 22.28 17.77 17.64
CA ALA A 43 21.21 17.62 16.67
C ALA A 43 19.88 18.03 17.31
N SER A 44 19.17 18.99 16.70
CA SER A 44 17.84 19.41 17.13
C SER A 44 16.85 18.29 16.83
N VAL A 45 16.56 17.45 17.83
CA VAL A 45 15.51 16.43 17.75
C VAL A 45 14.18 17.14 17.92
N VAL A 46 13.56 17.48 16.80
CA VAL A 46 12.17 17.97 16.76
C VAL A 46 11.27 16.77 17.06
N THR A 47 10.95 16.59 18.34
CA THR A 47 9.95 15.61 18.77
C THR A 47 8.59 16.19 18.40
N ILE A 48 8.06 15.80 17.24
CA ILE A 48 6.66 16.10 16.88
C ILE A 48 5.82 15.18 17.77
N PRO A 49 4.99 15.70 18.69
CA PRO A 49 4.02 14.88 19.37
C PRO A 49 3.06 14.37 18.31
N VAL A 50 3.11 13.06 18.01
CA VAL A 50 2.05 12.42 17.25
C VAL A 50 0.80 12.57 18.12
N PRO A 51 -0.26 13.26 17.67
CA PRO A 51 -1.49 13.31 18.43
C PRO A 51 -2.02 11.88 18.46
N VAL A 52 -1.90 11.21 19.61
CA VAL A 52 -2.62 9.97 19.85
C VAL A 52 -4.07 10.40 20.06
N VAL A 53 -4.82 10.45 18.96
CA VAL A 53 -6.26 10.72 19.00
C VAL A 53 -6.92 9.45 19.54
N ASN A 54 -6.93 9.32 20.87
CA ASN A 54 -7.74 8.34 21.59
C ASN A 54 -9.22 8.72 21.44
N ASN A 55 -9.85 8.26 20.36
CA ASN A 55 -11.30 8.39 20.15
C ASN A 55 -11.89 6.96 20.09
N GLU A 56 -11.76 6.25 21.21
CA GLU A 56 -12.34 4.92 21.39
C GLU A 56 -13.87 5.08 21.33
N GLY A 57 -14.48 4.84 20.16
CA GLY A 57 -15.92 4.85 19.94
C GLY A 57 -16.47 5.93 19.00
N THR A 58 -15.64 6.83 18.47
CA THR A 58 -16.09 7.90 17.56
C THR A 58 -15.89 7.56 16.09
N TYR A 59 -15.23 6.45 15.75
CA TYR A 59 -14.80 6.20 14.39
C TYR A 59 -15.41 4.94 13.78
N ALA A 60 -15.95 5.09 12.57
CA ALA A 60 -16.31 3.98 11.70
C ALA A 60 -15.13 3.63 10.80
N TYR A 61 -14.82 2.35 10.69
CA TYR A 61 -13.75 1.84 9.83
C TYR A 61 -14.32 0.99 8.72
N ILE A 62 -13.80 1.18 7.52
CA ILE A 62 -14.10 0.35 6.36
C ILE A 62 -12.81 -0.12 5.72
N THR A 63 -12.88 -1.26 5.03
CA THR A 63 -11.77 -1.75 4.23
C THR A 63 -12.20 -1.86 2.78
N ILE A 64 -11.35 -1.39 1.88
CA ILE A 64 -11.52 -1.52 0.43
C ILE A 64 -10.40 -2.41 -0.07
N LYS A 65 -10.73 -3.38 -0.91
CA LYS A 65 -9.79 -4.21 -1.64
C LYS A 65 -9.99 -3.98 -3.14
N GLY A 66 -8.92 -3.78 -3.89
CA GLY A 66 -9.00 -3.65 -5.35
C GLY A 66 -7.62 -3.68 -6.00
N SER A 67 -7.58 -3.56 -7.33
CA SER A 67 -6.33 -3.44 -8.09
C SER A 67 -6.35 -2.17 -8.93
N LEU A 68 -5.18 -1.54 -9.12
CA LEU A 68 -5.05 -0.39 -10.03
C LEU A 68 -5.22 -0.79 -11.50
N HIS A 69 -5.09 -2.08 -11.81
CA HIS A 69 -5.24 -2.62 -13.15
C HIS A 69 -6.67 -3.12 -13.44
N ASP A 70 -7.51 -3.23 -12.42
CA ASP A 70 -8.89 -3.70 -12.52
C ASP A 70 -9.88 -2.62 -12.11
N ARG A 71 -11.12 -2.73 -12.59
CA ARG A 71 -12.24 -1.86 -12.22
C ARG A 71 -13.22 -2.58 -11.30
N SER A 72 -12.74 -3.50 -10.48
CA SER A 72 -13.52 -4.13 -9.42
C SER A 72 -12.93 -3.76 -8.05
N CYS A 73 -13.79 -3.21 -7.20
CA CYS A 73 -13.45 -2.89 -5.81
C CYS A 73 -14.40 -3.63 -4.88
N GLN A 74 -13.88 -4.23 -3.83
CA GLN A 74 -14.66 -4.87 -2.77
C GLN A 74 -14.57 -4.02 -1.51
N ILE A 75 -15.69 -3.80 -0.83
CA ILE A 75 -15.79 -2.96 0.34
C ILE A 75 -16.43 -3.74 1.47
N PHE A 76 -15.84 -3.65 2.65
CA PHE A 76 -16.25 -4.35 3.86
C PHE A 76 -16.47 -3.34 4.99
N GLY A 77 -17.51 -3.56 5.80
CA GLY A 77 -17.83 -2.72 6.96
C GLY A 77 -18.72 -1.50 6.68
N LEU A 78 -19.34 -1.40 5.51
CA LEU A 78 -20.33 -0.34 5.23
C LEU A 78 -21.59 -0.51 6.07
N ASN A 79 -22.17 0.60 6.51
CA ASN A 79 -23.49 0.68 7.13
C ASN A 79 -24.60 0.75 6.05
N ASP A 80 -25.84 0.42 6.43
CA ASP A 80 -26.98 0.38 5.51
C ASP A 80 -27.24 1.73 4.81
N THR A 81 -27.17 2.85 5.55
CA THR A 81 -27.36 4.19 4.98
C THR A 81 -26.33 4.52 3.91
N GLU A 82 -25.10 4.07 4.10
CA GLU A 82 -23.98 4.32 3.20
C GLU A 82 -24.09 3.44 1.96
N LEU A 83 -24.46 2.18 2.16
CA LEU A 83 -24.74 1.27 1.07
C LEU A 83 -25.87 1.79 0.17
N GLN A 84 -26.93 2.37 0.76
CA GLN A 84 -28.00 3.04 0.00
C GLN A 84 -27.51 4.28 -0.75
N ALA A 85 -26.63 5.08 -0.16
CA ALA A 85 -26.02 6.21 -0.86
C ALA A 85 -25.13 5.76 -2.03
N LEU A 86 -24.37 4.68 -1.85
CA LEU A 86 -23.52 4.07 -2.87
C LEU A 86 -24.35 3.44 -4.00
N SER A 87 -25.44 2.74 -3.68
CA SER A 87 -26.30 2.11 -4.68
C SER A 87 -26.95 3.12 -5.61
N LYS A 88 -27.33 4.29 -5.07
CA LYS A 88 -27.82 5.41 -5.88
C LYS A 88 -26.75 5.98 -6.81
N ARG A 89 -25.48 5.96 -6.41
CA ARG A 89 -24.38 6.48 -7.23
C ARG A 89 -23.92 5.50 -8.30
N PHE A 90 -23.94 4.22 -7.99
CA PHE A 90 -23.52 3.13 -8.88
C PHE A 90 -24.75 2.32 -9.29
N GLU A 91 -25.64 2.93 -10.07
CA GLU A 91 -26.81 2.27 -10.63
C GLU A 91 -26.37 0.99 -11.38
N ASN A 92 -26.80 -0.17 -10.90
CA ASN A 92 -26.45 -1.52 -11.38
C ASN A 92 -24.99 -1.97 -11.22
N GLY A 93 -24.15 -1.21 -10.53
CA GLY A 93 -22.73 -1.52 -10.35
C GLY A 93 -22.40 -2.35 -9.10
N ILE A 94 -23.39 -2.63 -8.24
CA ILE A 94 -23.16 -3.25 -6.92
C ILE A 94 -23.63 -4.70 -6.90
N LYS A 95 -22.72 -5.59 -6.50
CA LYS A 95 -22.97 -7.01 -6.28
C LYS A 95 -22.60 -7.38 -4.84
N ALA A 96 -23.52 -7.99 -4.11
CA ALA A 96 -23.21 -8.47 -2.75
C ALA A 96 -22.13 -9.57 -2.78
N VAL A 97 -21.20 -9.52 -1.83
CA VAL A 97 -20.19 -10.56 -1.57
C VAL A 97 -20.21 -10.91 -0.09
N VAL A 98 -19.50 -11.97 0.30
CA VAL A 98 -19.46 -12.40 1.71
C VAL A 98 -18.91 -11.26 2.57
N ASN A 99 -19.70 -10.80 3.54
CA ASN A 99 -19.36 -9.70 4.46
C ASN A 99 -19.11 -8.32 3.81
N GLY A 100 -19.54 -8.12 2.57
CA GLY A 100 -19.26 -6.86 1.88
C GLY A 100 -19.99 -6.69 0.55
N VAL A 101 -19.54 -5.73 -0.23
CA VAL A 101 -20.07 -5.43 -1.56
C VAL A 101 -18.95 -5.26 -2.57
N MET A 102 -19.15 -5.82 -3.75
CA MET A 102 -18.31 -5.60 -4.93
C MET A 102 -18.93 -4.52 -5.78
N ILE A 103 -18.13 -3.57 -6.22
CA ILE A 103 -18.54 -2.44 -7.04
C ILE A 103 -17.63 -2.36 -8.27
N SER A 104 -18.26 -2.27 -9.43
CA SER A 104 -17.58 -2.09 -10.71
C SER A 104 -17.10 -0.65 -10.90
N ALA A 105 -16.08 -0.26 -10.14
CA ALA A 105 -15.42 1.05 -10.22
C ALA A 105 -13.90 0.92 -10.01
N SER A 106 -13.15 1.88 -10.55
CA SER A 106 -11.70 1.97 -10.29
C SER A 106 -11.43 2.34 -8.82
N PRO A 107 -10.30 1.92 -8.22
CA PRO A 107 -9.96 2.27 -6.84
C PRO A 107 -9.99 3.78 -6.56
N MET A 108 -9.51 4.59 -7.50
CA MET A 108 -9.56 6.05 -7.38
C MET A 108 -10.98 6.60 -7.34
N THR A 109 -11.87 6.12 -8.21
CA THR A 109 -13.29 6.50 -8.19
C THR A 109 -13.94 6.10 -6.87
N MET A 110 -13.58 4.92 -6.35
CA MET A 110 -14.14 4.40 -5.12
C MET A 110 -13.71 5.25 -3.91
N MET A 111 -12.41 5.47 -3.74
CA MET A 111 -11.86 6.28 -2.66
C MET A 111 -12.42 7.70 -2.68
N ASN A 112 -12.49 8.34 -3.85
CA ASN A 112 -13.05 9.69 -3.97
C ASN A 112 -14.54 9.74 -3.61
N THR A 113 -15.29 8.68 -3.91
CA THR A 113 -16.71 8.58 -3.54
C THR A 113 -16.86 8.43 -2.02
N LEU A 114 -16.07 7.56 -1.40
CA LEU A 114 -16.09 7.37 0.06
C LEU A 114 -15.59 8.60 0.81
N ALA A 115 -14.65 9.36 0.23
CA ALA A 115 -14.23 10.65 0.76
C ALA A 115 -15.38 11.67 0.83
N GLN A 116 -16.31 11.66 -0.13
CA GLN A 116 -17.51 12.49 -0.08
C GLN A 116 -18.48 12.06 1.04
N LEU A 117 -18.40 10.81 1.51
CA LEU A 117 -19.14 10.30 2.66
C LEU A 117 -18.41 10.53 4.00
N GLY A 118 -17.27 11.24 3.99
CA GLY A 118 -16.50 11.59 5.17
C GLY A 118 -15.38 10.60 5.53
N TYR A 119 -15.12 9.58 4.71
CA TYR A 119 -14.03 8.64 4.95
C TYR A 119 -12.67 9.21 4.53
N LYS A 120 -11.66 9.00 5.36
CA LYS A 120 -10.26 9.35 5.10
C LYS A 120 -9.43 8.08 5.04
N VAL A 121 -8.48 8.00 4.10
CA VAL A 121 -7.52 6.89 4.06
C VAL A 121 -6.57 7.02 5.25
N ILE A 122 -6.35 5.92 5.96
CA ILE A 122 -5.45 5.84 7.11
C ILE A 122 -4.29 4.90 6.88
N CYS A 123 -4.49 3.83 6.09
CA CYS A 123 -3.39 3.00 5.64
C CYS A 123 -3.71 2.33 4.30
N SER A 124 -2.65 1.89 3.64
CA SER A 124 -2.70 1.09 2.42
C SER A 124 -1.67 -0.02 2.52
N SER A 125 -2.02 -1.23 2.07
CA SER A 125 -1.11 -2.37 2.04
C SER A 125 -1.45 -3.30 0.89
N GLY A 126 -0.44 -3.80 0.18
CA GLY A 126 -0.59 -4.76 -0.92
C GLY A 126 0.32 -4.44 -2.11
N GLU A 127 0.34 -5.35 -3.09
CA GLU A 127 1.18 -5.26 -4.30
C GLU A 127 0.32 -5.31 -5.56
N ALA A 128 -0.14 -6.50 -5.98
CA ALA A 128 -1.03 -6.66 -7.14
C ALA A 128 -2.50 -6.31 -6.82
N GLU A 129 -2.96 -6.76 -5.65
CA GLU A 129 -4.18 -6.31 -5.01
C GLU A 129 -3.79 -5.47 -3.80
N ILE A 130 -4.41 -4.31 -3.67
CA ILE A 130 -4.16 -3.34 -2.62
C ILE A 130 -5.40 -3.26 -1.75
N CYS A 131 -5.16 -3.26 -0.44
CA CYS A 131 -6.16 -3.00 0.57
C CYS A 131 -5.95 -1.59 1.13
N TRP A 132 -7.02 -0.81 1.21
CA TRP A 132 -7.06 0.49 1.87
C TRP A 132 -7.99 0.41 3.07
N THR A 133 -7.50 0.83 4.22
CA THR A 133 -8.36 1.07 5.37
C THR A 133 -8.74 2.55 5.36
N MET A 134 -10.03 2.82 5.48
CA MET A 134 -10.55 4.18 5.63
C MET A 134 -11.31 4.34 6.93
N GLN A 135 -11.30 5.56 7.46
CA GLN A 135 -11.90 5.94 8.73
C GLN A 135 -12.78 7.17 8.57
N ARG A 136 -13.94 7.16 9.22
CA ARG A 136 -14.85 8.31 9.29
C ARG A 136 -15.20 8.59 10.76
N GLU A 137 -15.32 9.87 11.12
CA GLU A 137 -15.87 10.26 12.43
C GLU A 137 -17.40 10.16 12.44
N ILE A 138 -17.97 9.59 13.51
CA ILE A 138 -19.40 9.34 13.75
C ILE A 138 -19.94 10.39 14.71
#